data_AF-A0A3B9YXN5-F1
#
_entry.id   AF-A0A3B9YXN5-F1
#
_cell.length_a   1.000
_cell.length_b   1.000
_cell.length_c   1.000
_cell.angle_alpha   90.00
_cell.angle_beta   90.00
_cell.angle_gamma   90.00
#
_symmetry.space_group_name_H-M   'P 1'
#
loop_
_entity.id
_entity.type
_entity.pdbx_description
1 polymer ?
#
loop_
_entity_poly.entity_id
_entity_poly.type
_entity_poly.pdbx_seq_one_letter_code
_entity_poly.pdbx_strand_id
1 'polypeptide(L)'
;DEEWQKALVLMTDGVNTIPTKNTWHKSDYTAYGYLQQGRLGTTNASTAVTEQNSRVGLVCTRMKDLNIRIYTILFMEDNAATYTMMRDCATSPELFFDTPSTEDLQTTFQVIANDLSNLRVAK
;
A
#
# COMPACT_ATOMS: atom_id res chain seq x y z
N ASP A 1 -13.94 29.10 -3.11
CA ASP A 1 -12.79 28.20 -3.01
C ASP A 1 -12.99 27.03 -3.96
N GLU A 2 -12.01 26.76 -4.82
CA GLU A 2 -12.03 25.57 -5.67
C GLU A 2 -11.85 24.34 -4.79
N GLU A 3 -12.96 23.68 -4.49
CA GLU A 3 -12.96 22.39 -3.85
C GLU A 3 -12.35 21.41 -4.86
N TRP A 4 -11.16 20.88 -4.62
CA TRP A 4 -10.58 19.77 -5.39
C TRP A 4 -10.60 18.52 -4.52
N GLN A 5 -10.88 17.36 -5.11
CA GLN A 5 -10.77 16.08 -4.42
C GLN A 5 -9.45 15.43 -4.82
N LYS A 6 -8.64 15.06 -3.82
CA LYS A 6 -7.41 14.30 -4.03
C LYS A 6 -7.73 12.81 -4.00
N ALA A 7 -7.07 12.05 -4.86
CA ALA A 7 -7.14 10.60 -4.86
C ALA A 7 -5.75 9.97 -4.97
N LEU A 8 -5.59 8.79 -4.37
CA LEU A 8 -4.44 7.89 -4.50
C LEU A 8 -4.94 6.53 -4.99
N VAL A 9 -4.24 5.96 -5.97
CA VAL A 9 -4.35 4.54 -6.30
C VAL A 9 -3.06 3.86 -5.85
N LEU A 10 -3.15 2.97 -4.87
CA LEU A 10 -2.03 2.17 -4.38
C LEU A 10 -2.16 0.74 -4.89
N MET A 11 -1.14 0.24 -5.57
CA MET A 11 -1.12 -1.12 -6.10
C MET A 11 0.13 -1.86 -5.61
N THR A 12 -0.01 -3.15 -5.30
CA THR A 12 1.14 -4.03 -5.05
C THR A 12 0.87 -5.44 -5.55
N ASP A 13 1.93 -6.09 -6.02
CA ASP A 13 1.99 -7.48 -6.44
C ASP A 13 2.83 -8.34 -5.48
N GLY A 14 3.07 -7.84 -4.26
CA GLY A 14 3.99 -8.47 -3.35
C GLY A 14 3.81 -8.01 -1.90
N VAL A 15 4.74 -8.48 -1.07
CA VAL A 15 4.80 -8.16 0.35
C VAL A 15 5.95 -7.21 0.67
N ASN A 16 5.85 -6.48 1.78
CA ASN A 16 7.00 -5.79 2.35
C ASN A 16 8.08 -6.81 2.76
N THR A 17 9.34 -6.56 2.36
CA THR A 17 10.44 -7.48 2.62
C THR A 17 11.68 -6.76 3.15
N ILE A 18 12.50 -7.52 3.87
CA ILE A 18 13.89 -7.18 4.18
C ILE A 18 14.78 -8.28 3.59
N PRO A 19 15.58 -8.00 2.54
CA PRO A 19 16.44 -8.99 1.90
C PRO A 19 17.63 -9.34 2.80
N THR A 20 17.46 -10.31 3.71
CA THR A 20 18.47 -10.66 4.70
C THR A 20 19.72 -11.30 4.10
N LYS A 21 20.88 -11.01 4.68
CA LYS A 21 22.19 -11.58 4.30
C LYS A 21 22.94 -12.03 5.54
N ASN A 22 23.70 -13.12 5.44
CA ASN A 22 24.61 -13.55 6.48
C ASN A 22 25.94 -12.77 6.41
N THR A 23 25.87 -11.47 6.65
CA THR A 23 27.01 -10.55 6.68
C THR A 23 26.87 -9.61 7.88
N TRP A 24 27.91 -8.84 8.20
CA TRP A 24 27.84 -7.79 9.22
C TRP A 24 26.67 -6.82 9.00
N HIS A 25 26.28 -6.58 7.74
CA HIS A 25 25.19 -5.67 7.38
C HIS A 25 23.78 -6.24 7.59
N LYS A 26 23.65 -7.56 7.81
CA LYS A 26 22.41 -8.33 7.99
C LYS A 26 21.40 -8.31 6.84
N SER A 27 21.51 -7.41 5.87
CA SER A 27 20.65 -7.33 4.68
C SER A 27 21.38 -6.69 3.50
N ASP A 28 20.77 -6.75 2.32
CA ASP A 28 21.10 -5.80 1.25
C ASP A 28 20.71 -4.37 1.67
N TYR A 29 21.28 -3.38 0.98
CA TYR A 29 20.96 -1.99 1.22
C TYR A 29 19.57 -1.66 0.65
N THR A 30 18.69 -1.08 1.46
CA THR A 30 17.31 -0.74 1.08
C THR A 30 17.04 0.77 1.23
N ALA A 31 15.83 1.23 0.94
CA ALA A 31 15.38 2.59 1.27
C ALA A 31 15.53 2.94 2.78
N TYR A 32 15.54 1.91 3.64
CA TYR A 32 15.76 2.05 5.08
C TYR A 32 17.22 1.79 5.49
N GLY A 33 18.15 1.73 4.54
CA GLY A 33 19.54 1.37 4.77
C GLY A 33 19.72 -0.14 4.99
N TYR A 34 20.80 -0.51 5.67
CA TYR A 34 21.07 -1.89 6.09
C TYR A 34 20.27 -2.23 7.35
N LEU A 35 19.77 -3.45 7.47
CA LEU A 35 19.04 -3.92 8.66
C LEU A 35 19.85 -3.74 9.95
N GLN A 36 21.17 -3.92 9.89
CA GLN A 36 22.07 -3.72 11.04
C GLN A 36 22.03 -2.29 11.60
N GLN A 37 21.63 -1.28 10.81
CA GLN A 37 21.56 0.12 11.24
C GLN A 37 20.33 0.42 12.10
N GLY A 38 19.34 -0.48 12.17
CA GLY A 38 18.22 -0.33 13.08
C GLY A 38 17.28 0.84 12.78
N ARG A 39 17.24 1.38 11.55
CA ARG A 39 16.43 2.56 11.20
C ARG A 39 14.91 2.32 11.25
N LEU A 40 14.50 1.06 11.27
CA LEU A 40 13.13 0.62 11.53
C LEU A 40 12.90 0.27 13.02
N GLY A 41 13.76 0.75 13.93
CA GLY A 41 13.68 0.48 15.36
C GLY A 41 14.13 -0.92 15.78
N THR A 42 14.61 -1.73 14.84
CA THR A 42 14.99 -3.12 15.08
C THR A 42 16.06 -3.58 14.08
N THR A 43 16.85 -4.58 14.48
CA THR A 43 17.77 -5.30 13.58
C THR A 43 17.28 -6.73 13.27
N ASN A 44 16.04 -7.05 13.67
CA ASN A 44 15.35 -8.29 13.32
C ASN A 44 14.51 -8.07 12.05
N ALA A 45 14.67 -8.94 11.06
CA ALA A 45 14.02 -8.78 9.75
C ALA A 45 12.50 -8.88 9.82
N SER A 46 11.96 -9.82 10.59
CA SER A 46 10.50 -9.99 10.73
C SER A 46 9.87 -8.80 11.42
N THR A 47 10.46 -8.32 12.52
CA THR A 47 9.99 -7.11 13.20
C THR A 47 10.09 -5.87 12.29
N ALA A 48 11.14 -5.79 11.46
CA ALA A 48 11.30 -4.71 10.50
C ALA A 48 10.21 -4.72 9.41
N VAL A 49 9.81 -5.91 8.93
CA VAL A 49 8.67 -6.05 8.00
C VAL A 49 7.36 -5.63 8.67
N THR A 50 7.14 -6.01 9.94
CA THR A 50 5.96 -5.56 10.70
C THR A 50 5.93 -4.03 10.84
N GLU A 51 7.08 -3.40 11.10
CA GLU A 51 7.20 -1.93 11.14
C GLU A 51 6.92 -1.31 9.77
N GLN A 52 7.39 -1.89 8.67
CA GLN A 52 7.06 -1.43 7.31
C GLN A 52 5.55 -1.46 7.06
N ASN A 53 4.87 -2.56 7.42
CA ASN A 53 3.42 -2.66 7.31
C ASN A 53 2.70 -1.60 8.16
N SER A 54 3.17 -1.38 9.40
CA SER A 54 2.63 -0.33 10.28
C SER A 54 2.78 1.08 9.67
N ARG A 55 3.91 1.36 9.02
CA ARG A 55 4.13 2.65 8.35
C ARG A 55 3.20 2.86 7.15
N VAL A 56 2.92 1.81 6.37
CA VAL A 56 1.90 1.88 5.30
C VAL A 56 0.55 2.24 5.92
N GLY A 57 0.10 1.51 6.94
CA GLY A 57 -1.16 1.80 7.62
C GLY A 57 -1.23 3.21 8.21
N LEU A 58 -0.14 3.71 8.77
CA LEU A 58 -0.03 5.08 9.28
C LEU A 58 -0.22 6.10 8.16
N VAL A 59 0.47 5.95 7.03
CA VAL A 59 0.34 6.86 5.88
C VAL A 59 -1.09 6.84 5.33
N CYS A 60 -1.71 5.66 5.19
CA CYS A 60 -3.10 5.53 4.77
C CYS A 60 -4.07 6.24 5.73
N THR A 61 -3.86 6.10 7.04
CA THR A 61 -4.66 6.80 8.05
C THR A 61 -4.54 8.32 7.90
N ARG A 62 -3.32 8.85 7.76
CA ARG A 62 -3.10 10.29 7.56
C ARG A 62 -3.72 10.82 6.27
N MET A 63 -3.69 10.02 5.21
CA MET A 63 -4.33 10.41 3.95
C MET A 63 -5.86 10.46 4.09
N LYS A 64 -6.47 9.49 4.79
CA LYS A 64 -7.90 9.50 5.11
C LYS A 64 -8.29 10.72 5.95
N ASP A 65 -7.49 11.07 6.95
CA ASP A 65 -7.69 12.27 7.78
C ASP A 65 -7.69 13.58 6.96
N LEU A 66 -6.97 13.59 5.83
CA LEU A 66 -6.90 14.69 4.88
C LEU A 66 -7.97 14.63 3.77
N ASN A 67 -8.98 13.76 3.92
CA ASN A 67 -10.03 13.51 2.92
C ASN A 67 -9.48 13.11 1.54
N ILE A 68 -8.34 12.42 1.49
CA ILE A 68 -7.82 11.82 0.26
C ILE A 68 -8.55 10.50 0.03
N ARG A 69 -9.13 10.32 -1.16
CA ARG A 69 -9.77 9.06 -1.56
C ARG A 69 -8.69 8.05 -1.96
N ILE A 70 -8.68 6.89 -1.33
CA ILE A 70 -7.65 5.86 -1.51
C ILE A 70 -8.31 4.62 -2.10
N TYR A 71 -7.86 4.23 -3.28
CA TYR A 71 -8.12 2.94 -3.89
C TYR A 71 -6.90 2.06 -3.69
N THR A 72 -7.12 0.79 -3.38
CA THR A 72 -6.03 -0.17 -3.19
C THR A 72 -6.26 -1.39 -4.07
N ILE A 73 -5.22 -1.84 -4.75
CA ILE A 73 -5.25 -3.02 -5.63
C ILE A 73 -4.21 -4.01 -5.14
N LEU A 74 -4.65 -5.22 -4.77
CA LEU A 74 -3.77 -6.36 -4.52
C LEU A 74 -3.75 -7.23 -5.77
N PHE A 75 -2.58 -7.29 -6.43
CA PHE A 75 -2.44 -7.96 -7.70
C PHE A 75 -1.73 -9.30 -7.52
N MET A 76 -2.42 -10.41 -7.76
CA MET A 76 -1.83 -11.76 -7.75
C MET A 76 -1.00 -12.10 -6.49
N GLU A 77 -1.45 -11.64 -5.32
CA GLU A 77 -0.78 -11.84 -4.03
C GLU A 77 -1.79 -12.34 -2.99
N ASP A 78 -1.42 -13.35 -2.20
CA ASP A 78 -2.32 -14.08 -1.28
C ASP A 78 -1.91 -13.97 0.21
N ASN A 79 -0.86 -13.22 0.53
CA ASN A 79 -0.41 -13.02 1.89
C ASN A 79 -1.48 -12.30 2.73
N ALA A 80 -1.95 -12.98 3.77
CA ALA A 80 -3.02 -12.49 4.65
C ALA A 80 -2.71 -11.13 5.33
N ALA A 81 -1.45 -10.86 5.66
CA ALA A 81 -1.06 -9.59 6.26
C ALA A 81 -1.09 -8.45 5.24
N THR A 82 -0.60 -8.69 4.01
CA THR A 82 -0.70 -7.72 2.90
C THR A 82 -2.15 -7.49 2.50
N TYR A 83 -2.95 -8.54 2.39
CA TYR A 83 -4.39 -8.44 2.13
C TYR A 83 -5.08 -7.52 3.14
N THR A 84 -4.88 -7.79 4.43
CA THR A 84 -5.48 -6.99 5.51
C THR A 84 -4.99 -5.54 5.46
N MET A 85 -3.68 -5.34 5.28
CA MET A 85 -3.07 -4.01 5.18
C MET A 85 -3.64 -3.21 4.01
N MET A 86 -3.77 -3.81 2.83
CA MET A 86 -4.30 -3.16 1.63
C MET A 86 -5.78 -2.83 1.80
N ARG A 87 -6.59 -3.80 2.26
CA ARG A 87 -8.02 -3.60 2.54
C ARG A 87 -8.26 -2.46 3.53
N ASP A 88 -7.48 -2.42 4.62
CA ASP A 88 -7.64 -1.41 5.66
C ASP A 88 -7.05 -0.04 5.25
N CYS A 89 -6.15 -0.01 4.27
CA CYS A 89 -5.58 1.22 3.70
C CYS A 89 -6.59 1.97 2.81
N ALA A 90 -7.46 1.27 2.09
CA ALA A 90 -8.52 1.88 1.28
C ALA A 90 -9.39 2.85 2.10
N THR A 91 -10.01 3.84 1.43
CA THR A 91 -10.95 4.75 2.10
C THR A 91 -12.17 4.01 2.65
N SER A 92 -12.62 2.99 1.93
CA SER A 92 -13.62 2.03 2.39
C SER A 92 -13.35 0.66 1.77
N PRO A 93 -13.86 -0.45 2.36
CA PRO A 93 -13.62 -1.80 1.85
C PRO A 93 -14.04 -2.01 0.39
N GLU A 94 -14.99 -1.23 -0.12
CA GLU A 94 -15.46 -1.29 -1.52
C GLU A 94 -14.46 -0.69 -2.51
N LEU A 95 -13.45 0.05 -2.03
CA LEU A 95 -12.35 0.60 -2.84
C LEU A 95 -11.07 -0.24 -2.74
N PHE A 96 -11.17 -1.42 -2.12
CA PHE A 96 -10.17 -2.46 -2.17
C PHE A 96 -10.53 -3.47 -3.26
N PHE A 97 -9.57 -3.73 -4.14
CA PHE A 97 -9.70 -4.67 -5.25
C PHE A 97 -8.67 -5.76 -5.09
N ASP A 98 -9.13 -7.00 -4.97
CA ASP A 98 -8.32 -8.21 -5.05
C ASP A 98 -8.38 -8.73 -6.48
N THR A 99 -7.24 -8.74 -7.15
CA THR A 99 -7.12 -8.88 -8.60
C THR A 99 -6.23 -10.06 -8.95
N PRO A 100 -6.80 -11.24 -9.26
CA PRO A 100 -6.03 -12.45 -9.49
C PRO A 100 -5.47 -12.59 -10.92
N SER A 101 -5.81 -11.67 -11.84
CA SER A 101 -5.39 -11.74 -13.25
C SER A 101 -5.14 -10.37 -13.89
N THR A 102 -4.42 -10.35 -15.02
CA THR A 102 -4.15 -9.11 -15.77
C THR A 102 -5.44 -8.52 -16.35
N GLU A 103 -6.37 -9.36 -16.76
CA GLU A 103 -7.68 -8.98 -17.27
C GLU A 103 -8.50 -8.27 -16.18
N ASP A 104 -8.53 -8.85 -14.97
CA ASP A 104 -9.21 -8.23 -13.82
C ASP A 104 -8.57 -6.88 -13.44
N LEU A 105 -7.25 -6.73 -13.65
CA LEU A 105 -6.54 -5.48 -13.38
C LEU A 105 -7.01 -4.36 -14.32
N GLN A 106 -7.16 -4.68 -15.60
CA GLN A 106 -7.68 -3.73 -16.59
C GLN A 106 -9.11 -3.31 -16.25
N THR A 107 -9.97 -4.26 -15.89
CA THR A 107 -11.34 -3.97 -15.44
C THR A 107 -11.35 -3.10 -14.17
N THR A 108 -10.47 -3.39 -13.21
CA THR A 108 -10.34 -2.62 -11.97
C THR A 108 -9.97 -1.16 -12.25
N PHE A 109 -8.99 -0.91 -13.11
CA PHE A 109 -8.63 0.46 -13.48
C PHE A 109 -9.76 1.20 -14.22
N GLN A 110 -10.58 0.51 -15.03
CA GLN A 110 -11.77 1.11 -15.64
C GLN A 110 -12.82 1.52 -14.59
N VAL A 111 -13.06 0.68 -13.58
CA VAL A 111 -13.95 1.00 -12.46
C VAL A 111 -13.47 2.25 -11.72
N ILE A 112 -12.17 2.31 -11.38
CA ILE A 112 -11.56 3.47 -10.70
C ILE A 112 -11.67 4.73 -11.56
N ALA A 113 -11.40 4.65 -12.87
CA ALA A 113 -11.51 5.78 -13.77
C ALA A 113 -12.94 6.33 -13.88
N ASN A 114 -13.94 5.45 -13.91
CA ASN A 114 -15.35 5.85 -13.91
C ASN A 114 -15.76 6.52 -12.58
N ASP A 115 -15.33 5.98 -11.44
CA ASP A 115 -15.59 6.57 -10.13
C ASP A 115 -14.96 7.98 -10.01
N LEU A 116 -13.70 8.12 -10.41
CA LEU A 116 -13.00 9.41 -10.47
C LEU A 116 -13.66 10.41 -11.44
N SER A 117 -14.19 9.93 -12.56
CA SER A 117 -14.92 10.77 -13.52
C SER A 117 -16.25 11.27 -12.96
N ASN A 118 -16.98 10.42 -12.24
CA ASN A 118 -18.23 10.82 -11.58
C ASN A 118 -17.97 11.86 -10.48
N LEU A 119 -16.88 11.74 -9.72
CA LEU A 119 -16.45 12.75 -8.75
C LEU A 119 -16.19 14.12 -9.39
N ARG A 120 -15.75 14.13 -10.66
CA ARG A 120 -15.58 15.37 -11.43
C ARG A 120 -16.90 15.97 -11.91
N VAL A 121 -17.90 15.15 -12.23
CA VAL A 121 -19.20 15.58 -12.80
C VAL A 121 -20.21 15.98 -11.72
N ALA A 122 -20.10 15.45 -10.50
CA ALA A 122 -20.97 15.82 -9.37
C ALA A 122 -20.74 17.23 -8.80
N LYS A 123 -19.89 18.03 -9.47
CA LYS A 123 -19.65 19.46 -9.22
C LYS A 123 -20.23 20.30 -10.35
#